data_AF-A0A1W9NX14-F1
#
_entry.id   AF-A0A1W9NX14-F1
#
_cell.length_a   1.000
_cell.length_b   1.000
_cell.length_c   1.000
_cell.angle_alpha   90.00
_cell.angle_beta   90.00
_cell.angle_gamma   90.00
#
_symmetry.space_group_name_H-M   'P 1'
#
loop_
_entity.id
_entity.type
_entity.pdbx_description
1 polymer ?
#
loop_
_entity_poly.entity_id
_entity_poly.type
_entity_poly.pdbx_seq_one_letter_code
_entity_poly.pdbx_strand_id
1 'polypeptide(L)'
;MKEVNRMEKLHVEFEVESEDLRWQEYDIIEKYLKYNGRRTKFKAIVKSGNLVNLVSRRYTVIPNELLVEEIVPLIERFGYQPIDSPAKSIPTDVRYMQYFIKPELEKIDNEGIKLGLLFRNSIDRSLSLGLEGFSYRTRCGNGVIMGKESVYSFTRKHVGGSVEDILSRLEEAIALINKKSLQILEKYKHMMKIKFQKEKYSELEKYLPKRDLADVSRMIGTGTDWDAFNEVTQNIWWNRRGNMINQYGKMQIVNRIFGI
;
A
#
# COMPACT_ATOMS: atom_id res chain seq x y z
N MET A 1 17.90 -26.22 -33.42
CA MET A 1 17.42 -24.92 -33.95
C MET A 1 16.41 -24.36 -32.97
N LYS A 2 16.67 -23.17 -32.40
CA LYS A 2 15.69 -22.47 -31.55
C LYS A 2 14.78 -21.66 -32.47
N GLU A 3 13.48 -21.94 -32.44
CA GLU A 3 12.47 -21.10 -33.10
C GLU A 3 12.52 -19.69 -32.50
N VAL A 4 12.84 -18.73 -33.35
CA VAL A 4 12.70 -17.31 -33.03
C VAL A 4 11.20 -17.00 -33.13
N ASN A 5 10.55 -16.82 -31.99
CA ASN A 5 9.15 -16.43 -31.89
C ASN A 5 8.96 -15.08 -32.61
N ARG A 6 8.45 -15.09 -33.84
CA ARG A 6 8.17 -13.88 -34.62
C ARG A 6 6.97 -13.18 -33.98
N MET A 7 7.23 -12.02 -33.38
CA MET A 7 6.20 -11.19 -32.77
C MET A 7 5.28 -10.63 -33.86
N GLU A 8 4.06 -11.15 -33.93
CA GLU A 8 3.00 -10.65 -34.82
C GLU A 8 2.56 -9.25 -34.36
N LYS A 9 2.42 -8.31 -35.31
CA LYS A 9 1.95 -6.95 -35.03
C LYS A 9 0.51 -6.79 -35.51
N LEU A 10 -0.36 -6.37 -34.59
CA LEU A 10 -1.73 -5.99 -34.91
C LEU A 10 -1.85 -4.46 -34.94
N HIS A 11 -2.32 -3.93 -36.06
CA HIS A 11 -2.66 -2.51 -36.20
C HIS A 11 -4.17 -2.35 -36.13
N VAL A 12 -4.64 -1.49 -35.22
CA VAL A 12 -6.07 -1.17 -35.05
C VAL A 12 -6.23 0.34 -35.05
N GLU A 13 -7.18 0.83 -35.83
CA GLU A 13 -7.58 2.23 -35.84
C GLU A 13 -8.96 2.37 -35.21
N PHE A 14 -9.12 3.37 -34.35
CA PHE A 14 -10.39 3.67 -33.69
C PHE A 14 -10.85 5.06 -34.10
N GLU A 15 -12.13 5.18 -34.38
CA GLU A 15 -12.80 6.47 -34.49
C GLU A 15 -13.03 7.05 -33.08
N VAL A 16 -12.94 8.37 -32.93
CA VAL A 16 -13.31 9.06 -31.68
C VAL A 16 -14.78 9.46 -31.76
N GLU A 17 -15.60 8.89 -30.88
CA GLU A 17 -17.02 9.24 -30.75
C GLU A 17 -17.21 10.61 -30.08
N SER A 18 -16.48 10.84 -28.99
CA SER A 18 -16.51 12.06 -28.19
C SER A 18 -15.29 12.12 -27.27
N GLU A 19 -15.04 13.31 -26.73
CA GLU A 19 -13.97 13.56 -25.76
C GLU A 19 -14.56 14.08 -24.45
N ASP A 20 -14.01 13.64 -23.31
CA ASP A 20 -14.22 14.25 -22.00
C ASP A 20 -12.96 15.05 -21.64
N LEU A 21 -13.14 16.36 -21.51
CA LEU A 21 -12.08 17.34 -21.29
C LEU A 21 -12.01 17.80 -19.82
N ARG A 22 -12.72 17.13 -18.90
CA ARG A 22 -12.76 17.51 -17.48
C ARG A 22 -11.39 17.69 -16.84
N TRP A 23 -10.40 16.92 -17.29
CA TRP A 23 -9.05 16.90 -16.73
C TRP A 23 -8.01 17.53 -17.66
N GLN A 24 -8.44 18.37 -18.60
CA GLN A 24 -7.54 19.00 -19.58
C GLN A 24 -6.48 19.87 -18.92
N GLU A 25 -6.76 20.47 -17.77
CA GLU A 25 -5.78 21.24 -16.98
C GLU A 25 -4.58 20.40 -16.50
N TYR A 26 -4.75 19.08 -16.39
CA TYR A 26 -3.70 18.12 -16.06
C TYR A 26 -3.17 17.37 -17.30
N ASP A 27 -3.41 17.93 -18.49
CA ASP A 27 -3.11 17.33 -19.79
C ASP A 27 -3.77 15.96 -20.02
N ILE A 28 -4.90 15.67 -19.36
CA ILE A 28 -5.62 14.40 -19.48
C ILE A 28 -6.90 14.58 -20.29
N ILE A 29 -7.05 13.76 -21.32
CA ILE A 29 -8.25 13.69 -22.17
C ILE A 29 -8.74 12.25 -22.22
N GLU A 30 -10.05 12.05 -22.03
CA GLU A 30 -10.66 10.73 -22.21
C GLU A 30 -11.39 10.66 -23.56
N LYS A 31 -10.94 9.79 -24.46
CA LYS A 31 -11.52 9.63 -25.80
C LYS A 31 -12.41 8.40 -25.88
N TYR A 32 -13.71 8.58 -26.08
CA TYR A 32 -14.66 7.47 -26.24
C TYR A 32 -14.54 6.87 -27.63
N LEU A 33 -14.36 5.55 -27.73
CA LEU A 33 -13.94 4.93 -28.99
C LEU A 33 -15.08 4.24 -29.73
N LYS A 34 -15.03 4.32 -31.06
CA LYS A 34 -15.79 3.55 -32.05
C LYS A 34 -14.84 2.68 -32.88
N TYR A 35 -15.34 1.55 -33.37
CA TYR A 35 -14.63 0.67 -34.29
C TYR A 35 -15.59 0.23 -35.39
N ASN A 36 -15.24 0.48 -36.65
CA ASN A 36 -16.09 0.25 -37.82
C ASN A 36 -17.50 0.89 -37.66
N GLY A 37 -17.55 2.17 -37.29
CA GLY A 37 -18.79 2.91 -37.04
C GLY A 37 -19.58 2.48 -35.81
N ARG A 38 -19.17 1.41 -35.10
CA ARG A 38 -19.87 0.86 -33.94
C ARG A 38 -19.25 1.32 -32.63
N ARG A 39 -20.09 1.70 -31.68
CA ARG A 39 -19.69 2.06 -30.32
C ARG A 39 -18.95 0.90 -29.63
N THR A 40 -17.76 1.17 -29.12
CA THR A 40 -17.01 0.17 -28.32
C THR A 40 -17.36 0.26 -26.83
N LYS A 41 -16.98 -0.77 -26.05
CA LYS A 41 -17.09 -0.75 -24.58
C LYS A 41 -15.95 0.03 -23.90
N PHE A 42 -15.03 0.57 -24.69
CA PHE A 42 -13.80 1.18 -24.20
C PHE A 42 -13.75 2.68 -24.43
N LYS A 43 -12.86 3.32 -23.69
CA LYS A 43 -12.36 4.68 -23.92
C LYS A 43 -10.83 4.66 -23.78
N ALA A 44 -10.15 5.55 -24.46
CA ALA A 44 -8.72 5.80 -24.29
C ALA A 44 -8.51 6.87 -23.23
N ILE A 45 -7.53 6.68 -22.37
CA ILE A 45 -6.96 7.73 -21.53
C ILE A 45 -5.73 8.23 -22.27
N VAL A 46 -5.69 9.52 -22.58
CA VAL A 46 -4.57 10.19 -23.22
C VAL A 46 -4.01 11.21 -22.24
N LYS A 47 -2.69 11.20 -22.01
CA LYS A 47 -2.00 12.18 -21.18
C LYS A 47 -0.85 12.82 -21.96
N SER A 48 -0.83 14.14 -22.03
CA SER A 48 0.18 14.92 -22.75
C SER A 48 0.39 14.41 -24.19
N GLY A 49 -0.71 14.10 -24.87
CA GLY A 49 -0.72 13.57 -26.25
C GLY A 49 -0.43 12.07 -26.40
N ASN A 50 0.01 11.38 -25.33
CA ASN A 50 0.35 9.96 -25.38
C ASN A 50 -0.80 9.07 -24.91
N LEU A 51 -1.03 7.94 -25.60
CA LEU A 51 -1.97 6.92 -25.15
C LEU A 51 -1.44 6.26 -23.86
N VAL A 52 -2.19 6.39 -22.77
CA VAL A 52 -1.86 5.78 -21.48
C VAL A 52 -2.43 4.37 -21.39
N ASN A 53 -3.74 4.22 -21.60
CA ASN A 53 -4.40 2.91 -21.57
C ASN A 53 -5.77 2.94 -22.26
N LEU A 54 -6.25 1.76 -22.66
CA LEU A 54 -7.64 1.50 -23.05
C LEU A 54 -8.40 0.91 -21.87
N VAL A 55 -9.40 1.63 -21.39
CA VAL A 55 -10.16 1.28 -20.19
C VAL A 55 -11.64 1.15 -20.49
N SER A 56 -12.40 0.53 -19.60
CA SER A 56 -13.84 0.48 -19.75
C SER A 56 -14.42 1.90 -19.68
N ARG A 57 -15.53 2.16 -20.38
CA ARG A 57 -16.22 3.46 -20.30
C ARG A 57 -16.64 3.87 -18.87
N ARG A 58 -16.74 2.90 -17.96
CA ARG A 58 -17.10 3.10 -16.55
C ARG A 58 -15.91 3.46 -15.65
N TYR A 59 -14.69 3.40 -16.17
CA TYR A 59 -13.49 3.75 -15.41
C TYR A 59 -13.50 5.25 -15.10
N THR A 60 -13.31 5.64 -13.84
CA THR A 60 -13.21 7.05 -13.44
C THR A 60 -11.74 7.42 -13.33
N VAL A 61 -11.25 8.27 -14.24
CA VAL A 61 -9.91 8.83 -14.14
C VAL A 61 -9.86 9.82 -12.98
N ILE A 62 -8.84 9.68 -12.15
CA ILE A 62 -8.53 10.60 -11.05
C ILE A 62 -7.08 11.03 -11.28
N PRO A 63 -6.84 12.28 -11.69
CA PRO A 63 -5.50 12.82 -11.88
C PRO A 63 -4.66 12.67 -10.61
N ASN A 64 -3.37 12.39 -10.78
CA ASN A 64 -2.46 12.31 -9.64
C ASN A 64 -2.22 13.70 -9.04
N GLU A 65 -2.21 14.70 -9.90
CA GLU A 65 -2.05 16.12 -9.59
C GLU A 65 -3.14 16.61 -8.65
N LEU A 66 -4.41 16.38 -9.02
CA LEU A 66 -5.57 16.67 -8.17
C LEU A 66 -5.45 16.02 -6.79
N LEU A 67 -4.96 14.78 -6.72
CA LEU A 67 -4.76 14.11 -5.44
C LEU A 67 -3.62 14.73 -4.64
N VAL A 68 -2.56 15.19 -5.29
CA VAL A 68 -1.48 15.92 -4.60
C VAL A 68 -2.03 17.22 -4.03
N GLU A 69 -2.77 17.99 -4.82
CA GLU A 69 -3.31 19.29 -4.43
C GLU A 69 -4.35 19.20 -3.30
N GLU A 70 -5.20 18.17 -3.30
CA GLU A 70 -6.29 18.05 -2.32
C GLU A 70 -5.96 17.11 -1.14
N ILE A 71 -5.32 15.96 -1.40
CA ILE A 71 -5.14 14.91 -0.40
C ILE A 71 -3.86 15.10 0.41
N VAL A 72 -2.78 15.64 -0.15
CA VAL A 72 -1.57 15.90 0.63
C VAL A 72 -1.86 16.90 1.77
N PRO A 73 -2.49 18.07 1.51
CA PRO A 73 -2.84 18.99 2.60
C PRO A 73 -3.80 18.37 3.62
N LEU A 74 -4.74 17.53 3.17
CA LEU A 74 -5.62 16.79 4.07
C LEU A 74 -4.81 15.86 5.00
N ILE A 75 -3.91 15.05 4.45
CA ILE A 75 -3.05 14.14 5.23
C ILE A 75 -2.16 14.92 6.22
N GLU A 76 -1.63 16.06 5.80
CA GLU A 76 -0.83 16.96 6.64
C GLU A 76 -1.63 17.57 7.79
N ARG A 77 -2.91 17.91 7.59
CA ARG A 77 -3.80 18.34 8.70
C ARG A 77 -3.98 17.28 9.78
N PHE A 78 -3.81 16.00 9.45
CA PHE A 78 -3.80 14.91 10.44
C PHE A 78 -2.42 14.69 11.11
N GLY A 79 -1.44 15.55 10.81
CA GLY A 79 -0.11 15.56 11.42
C GLY A 79 0.88 14.60 10.76
N TYR A 80 0.60 14.11 9.55
CA TYR A 80 1.54 13.28 8.79
C TYR A 80 2.39 14.15 7.87
N GLN A 81 3.66 13.81 7.71
CA GLN A 81 4.59 14.51 6.83
C GLN A 81 5.04 13.60 5.70
N PRO A 82 5.14 14.08 4.44
CA PRO A 82 5.66 13.27 3.35
C PRO A 82 7.13 12.92 3.60
N ILE A 83 7.52 11.70 3.23
CA ILE A 83 8.91 11.26 3.27
C ILE A 83 9.38 10.79 1.90
N ASP A 84 10.64 11.07 1.57
CA ASP A 84 11.26 10.50 0.39
C ASP A 84 11.56 9.02 0.63
N SER A 85 10.84 8.14 -0.08
CA SER A 85 11.02 6.70 -0.01
C SER A 85 11.81 6.21 -1.22
N PRO A 86 12.66 5.17 -1.12
CA PRO A 86 13.23 4.49 -2.29
C PRO A 86 12.16 3.86 -3.18
N ALA A 87 10.96 3.60 -2.62
CA ALA A 87 9.76 3.17 -3.33
C ALA A 87 8.86 4.34 -3.75
N LYS A 88 9.31 5.59 -3.58
CA LYS A 88 8.82 6.72 -4.36
C LYS A 88 9.19 6.37 -5.79
N SER A 89 8.29 5.69 -6.49
CA SER A 89 8.33 5.75 -7.94
C SER A 89 8.34 7.24 -8.23
N ILE A 90 9.42 7.72 -8.84
CA ILE A 90 9.46 8.99 -9.56
C ILE A 90 8.05 9.19 -10.10
N PRO A 91 7.35 10.30 -9.83
CA PRO A 91 6.05 10.56 -10.41
C PRO A 91 6.18 10.25 -11.89
N THR A 92 5.72 9.07 -12.29
CA THR A 92 5.47 8.85 -13.69
C THR A 92 4.14 9.53 -13.86
N ASP A 93 3.95 10.22 -14.98
CA ASP A 93 2.70 10.92 -15.25
C ASP A 93 1.46 10.01 -15.08
N VAL A 94 1.66 8.69 -15.02
CA VAL A 94 0.66 7.65 -14.86
C VAL A 94 0.47 7.07 -13.44
N ARG A 95 1.46 7.11 -12.53
CA ARG A 95 1.38 6.48 -11.19
C ARG A 95 1.87 7.40 -10.09
N TYR A 96 1.16 7.38 -8.97
CA TYR A 96 1.53 8.11 -7.77
C TYR A 96 1.62 7.15 -6.57
N MET A 97 2.70 7.26 -5.82
CA MET A 97 2.90 6.55 -4.57
C MET A 97 3.70 7.44 -3.61
N GLN A 98 3.12 7.75 -2.45
CA GLN A 98 3.74 8.61 -1.45
C GLN A 98 3.56 8.01 -0.06
N TYR A 99 4.67 7.98 0.68
CA TYR A 99 4.68 7.60 2.09
C TYR A 99 4.61 8.87 2.94
N PHE A 100 3.81 8.80 4.01
CA PHE A 100 3.73 9.85 5.01
C PHE A 100 3.95 9.24 6.39
N ILE A 101 4.54 10.02 7.29
CA ILE A 101 4.88 9.59 8.64
C ILE A 101 4.51 10.68 9.65
N LYS A 102 3.95 10.29 10.79
CA LYS A 102 3.81 11.18 11.94
C LYS A 102 5.19 11.47 12.53
N PRO A 103 5.55 12.74 12.78
CA PRO A 103 6.85 13.09 13.35
C PRO A 103 6.99 12.58 14.79
N GLU A 104 5.87 12.47 15.51
CA GLU A 104 5.85 11.92 16.86
C GLU A 104 6.38 10.49 16.88
N LEU A 105 7.29 10.24 17.82
CA LEU A 105 7.84 8.92 18.08
C LEU A 105 7.19 8.35 19.33
N GLU A 106 6.42 7.29 19.14
CA GLU A 106 5.82 6.54 20.24
C GLU A 106 6.85 5.55 20.76
N LYS A 107 7.26 5.70 22.02
CA LYS A 107 8.24 4.80 22.63
C LYS A 107 7.55 3.61 23.28
N ILE A 108 7.86 2.41 22.82
CA ILE A 108 7.43 1.15 23.41
C ILE A 108 8.69 0.34 23.69
N ASP A 109 8.97 0.06 24.96
CA ASP A 109 10.19 -0.66 25.40
C ASP A 109 11.52 -0.04 24.91
N ASN A 110 11.67 1.29 25.01
CA ASN A 110 12.78 2.05 24.42
C ASN A 110 12.93 1.93 22.89
N GLU A 111 12.05 1.20 22.22
CA GLU A 111 11.95 1.14 20.76
C GLU A 111 11.04 2.27 20.27
N GLY A 112 11.51 2.99 19.25
CA GLY A 112 10.72 4.03 18.60
C GLY A 112 9.76 3.44 17.59
N ILE A 113 8.48 3.74 17.71
CA ILE A 113 7.45 3.39 16.74
C ILE A 113 6.95 4.67 16.09
N LYS A 114 6.93 4.66 14.76
CA LYS A 114 6.30 5.70 13.95
C LYS A 114 5.02 5.17 13.33
N LEU A 115 4.03 6.03 13.22
CA LEU A 115 2.81 5.78 12.47
C LEU A 115 2.96 6.40 11.08
N GLY A 116 2.42 5.74 10.06
CA GLY A 116 2.52 6.20 8.69
C GLY A 116 1.33 5.83 7.83
N LEU A 117 1.29 6.48 6.66
CA LEU A 117 0.31 6.28 5.60
C LEU A 117 1.03 6.01 4.30
N LEU A 118 0.55 5.03 3.53
CA LEU A 118 0.92 4.83 2.14
C LEU A 118 -0.27 5.21 1.30
N PHE A 119 -0.12 6.25 0.51
CA PHE A 119 -1.11 6.65 -0.48
C PHE A 119 -0.65 6.25 -1.88
N ARG A 120 -1.57 5.71 -2.68
CA ARG A 120 -1.29 5.21 -4.03
C ARG A 120 -2.43 5.50 -4.98
N ASN A 121 -2.09 5.79 -6.24
CA ASN A 121 -3.03 5.96 -7.33
C ASN A 121 -2.39 5.61 -8.68
N SER A 122 -3.21 5.26 -9.68
CA SER A 122 -2.76 5.26 -11.07
C SER A 122 -3.90 5.55 -12.03
N ILE A 123 -3.57 6.19 -13.15
CA ILE A 123 -4.48 6.39 -14.28
C ILE A 123 -4.36 5.27 -15.34
N ASP A 124 -3.30 4.44 -15.25
CA ASP A 124 -3.05 3.31 -16.18
C ASP A 124 -3.66 1.98 -15.70
N ARG A 125 -4.47 1.97 -14.63
CA ARG A 125 -5.05 0.77 -13.97
C ARG A 125 -4.05 -0.19 -13.32
N SER A 126 -2.77 0.15 -13.26
CA SER A 126 -1.78 -0.69 -12.57
C SER A 126 -1.96 -0.70 -11.05
N LEU A 127 -2.51 0.39 -10.49
CA LEU A 127 -2.80 0.58 -9.08
C LEU A 127 -4.24 1.13 -8.93
N SER A 128 -4.92 0.65 -7.89
CA SER A 128 -6.13 1.29 -7.37
C SER A 128 -5.77 2.55 -6.58
N LEU A 129 -6.68 3.52 -6.54
CA LEU A 129 -6.69 4.51 -5.47
C LEU A 129 -6.77 3.81 -4.11
N GLY A 130 -5.75 4.02 -3.28
CA GLY A 130 -5.64 3.34 -2.01
C GLY A 130 -4.90 4.17 -0.97
N LEU A 131 -5.30 3.98 0.27
CA LEU A 131 -4.67 4.56 1.45
C LEU A 131 -4.48 3.44 2.47
N GLU A 132 -3.27 3.28 2.98
CA GLU A 132 -2.93 2.21 3.90
C GLU A 132 -2.20 2.77 5.12
N GLY A 133 -2.78 2.60 6.29
CA GLY A 133 -2.17 2.91 7.57
C GLY A 133 -1.19 1.83 7.99
N PHE A 134 -0.04 2.24 8.50
CA PHE A 134 0.96 1.32 9.01
C PHE A 134 1.69 1.83 10.25
N SER A 135 2.20 0.90 11.05
CA SER A 135 3.24 1.18 12.04
C SER A 135 4.61 0.74 11.50
N TYR A 136 5.65 1.47 11.87
CA TYR A 136 7.03 1.19 11.52
C TYR A 136 7.94 1.38 12.73
N ARG A 137 8.73 0.35 13.02
CA ARG A 137 9.69 0.32 14.12
C ARG A 137 11.05 0.87 13.70
N THR A 138 11.66 1.74 14.51
CA THR A 138 12.96 2.36 14.21
C THR A 138 14.11 1.36 14.22
N ARG A 139 13.98 0.22 14.91
CA ARG A 139 14.99 -0.86 14.90
C ARG A 139 15.14 -1.50 13.52
N CYS A 140 14.13 -1.35 12.65
CA CYS A 140 14.22 -1.70 11.22
C CYS A 140 15.01 -0.66 10.39
N GLY A 141 15.70 0.27 11.06
CA GLY A 141 16.30 1.55 10.62
C GLY A 141 17.24 1.58 9.42
N ASN A 142 17.48 0.47 8.73
CA ASN A 142 18.21 0.48 7.44
C ASN A 142 17.32 0.96 6.27
N GLY A 143 16.35 1.85 6.53
CA GLY A 143 15.44 2.39 5.51
C GLY A 143 14.37 1.40 5.02
N VAL A 144 14.19 0.28 5.71
CA VAL A 144 13.26 -0.77 5.29
C VAL A 144 11.86 -0.48 5.84
N ILE A 145 11.14 0.45 5.19
CA ILE A 145 9.68 0.60 5.35
C ILE A 145 8.95 -0.72 5.03
N MET A 146 9.65 -1.70 4.43
CA MET A 146 9.12 -3.03 4.16
C MET A 146 8.72 -3.78 5.43
N GLY A 147 9.28 -3.47 6.60
CA GLY A 147 8.87 -4.02 7.91
C GLY A 147 7.52 -3.54 8.43
N LYS A 148 6.76 -2.78 7.64
CA LYS A 148 5.52 -2.16 8.05
C LYS A 148 4.44 -3.19 8.37
N GLU A 149 3.72 -2.93 9.46
CA GLU A 149 2.53 -3.69 9.81
C GLU A 149 1.30 -2.89 9.35
N SER A 150 0.54 -3.44 8.41
CA SER A 150 -0.68 -2.81 7.94
C SER A 150 -1.69 -2.78 9.08
N VAL A 151 -1.99 -1.57 9.56
CA VAL A 151 -2.98 -1.29 10.59
C VAL A 151 -4.39 -1.27 9.97
N TYR A 152 -4.50 -0.72 8.77
CA TYR A 152 -5.76 -0.64 8.03
C TYR A 152 -5.50 -0.30 6.57
N SER A 153 -6.28 -0.86 5.65
CA SER A 153 -6.20 -0.53 4.22
C SER A 153 -7.56 -0.11 3.68
N PHE A 154 -7.64 1.12 3.16
CA PHE A 154 -8.67 1.57 2.26
C PHE A 154 -8.23 1.31 0.82
N THR A 155 -9.08 0.69 0.01
CA THR A 155 -8.82 0.50 -1.42
C THR A 155 -10.11 0.63 -2.20
N ARG A 156 -10.11 1.50 -3.21
CA ARG A 156 -11.27 1.76 -4.06
C ARG A 156 -10.92 1.48 -5.51
N LYS A 157 -11.81 0.75 -6.19
CA LYS A 157 -11.75 0.63 -7.65
C LYS A 157 -12.19 1.95 -8.27
N HIS A 158 -11.52 2.36 -9.34
CA HIS A 158 -11.87 3.51 -10.17
C HIS A 158 -13.15 3.26 -10.99
N VAL A 159 -14.29 3.04 -10.33
CA VAL A 159 -15.58 2.79 -10.96
C VAL A 159 -16.64 3.53 -10.15
N GLY A 160 -17.18 4.61 -10.74
CA GLY A 160 -18.29 5.38 -10.15
C GLY A 160 -17.91 6.24 -8.94
N GLY A 161 -18.73 7.27 -8.70
CA GLY A 161 -18.53 8.30 -7.68
C GLY A 161 -17.94 9.59 -8.23
N SER A 162 -18.32 10.71 -7.62
CA SER A 162 -17.71 12.02 -7.91
C SER A 162 -16.37 12.15 -7.14
N VAL A 163 -15.58 13.17 -7.48
CA VAL A 163 -14.32 13.43 -6.78
C VAL A 163 -14.58 13.78 -5.31
N GLU A 164 -15.64 14.52 -5.03
CA GLU A 164 -16.01 14.95 -3.68
C GLU A 164 -16.33 13.74 -2.76
N ASP A 165 -17.05 12.73 -3.28
CA ASP A 165 -17.28 11.46 -2.57
C ASP A 165 -15.97 10.69 -2.31
N ILE A 166 -14.96 10.86 -3.18
CA ILE A 166 -13.65 10.24 -3.00
C ILE A 166 -12.87 10.96 -1.90
N LEU A 167 -12.84 12.29 -1.91
CA LEU A 167 -12.16 13.09 -0.90
C LEU A 167 -12.76 12.84 0.49
N SER A 168 -14.09 12.90 0.61
CA SER A 168 -14.80 12.65 1.88
C SER A 168 -14.50 11.26 2.46
N ARG A 169 -14.49 10.21 1.62
CA ARG A 169 -14.13 8.85 2.08
C ARG A 169 -12.66 8.71 2.45
N LEU A 170 -11.76 9.43 1.78
CA LEU A 170 -10.35 9.43 2.16
C LEU A 170 -10.15 10.08 3.52
N GLU A 171 -10.86 11.17 3.81
CA GLU A 171 -10.86 11.79 5.14
C GLU A 171 -11.35 10.83 6.23
N GLU A 172 -12.49 10.16 6.01
CA GLU A 172 -13.00 9.12 6.91
C GLU A 172 -11.99 7.98 7.10
N ALA A 173 -11.32 7.56 6.02
CA ALA A 173 -10.30 6.52 6.07
C ALA A 173 -9.07 6.96 6.89
N ILE A 174 -8.59 8.20 6.76
CA ILE A 174 -7.49 8.73 7.57
C ILE A 174 -7.88 8.77 9.05
N ALA A 175 -9.09 9.24 9.37
CA ALA A 175 -9.60 9.26 10.74
C ALA A 175 -9.67 7.84 11.34
N LEU A 176 -10.15 6.87 10.56
CA LEU A 176 -10.20 5.47 10.99
C LEU A 176 -8.80 4.88 11.17
N ILE A 177 -7.86 5.18 10.27
CA ILE A 177 -6.46 4.76 10.39
C ILE A 177 -5.86 5.30 11.69
N ASN A 178 -6.07 6.57 12.02
CA ASN A 178 -5.56 7.16 13.27
C ASN A 178 -6.12 6.41 14.49
N LYS A 179 -7.43 6.17 14.52
CA LYS A 179 -8.06 5.41 15.59
C LYS A 179 -7.48 4.00 15.72
N LYS A 180 -7.30 3.29 14.60
CA LYS A 180 -6.72 1.94 14.56
C LYS A 180 -5.24 1.92 14.93
N SER A 181 -4.50 2.97 14.59
CA SER A 181 -3.08 3.11 14.91
C SER A 181 -2.87 3.27 16.42
N LEU A 182 -3.73 4.03 17.10
CA LEU A 182 -3.67 4.10 18.57
C LEU A 182 -3.98 2.74 19.21
N GLN A 183 -4.91 1.97 18.63
CA GLN A 183 -5.20 0.60 19.09
C GLN A 183 -4.00 -0.34 18.91
N ILE A 184 -3.21 -0.19 17.84
CA ILE A 184 -2.02 -1.03 17.64
C ILE A 184 -0.95 -0.75 18.70
N LEU A 185 -0.75 0.52 19.08
CA LEU A 185 0.18 0.89 20.13
C LEU A 185 -0.23 0.31 21.50
N GLU A 186 -1.52 0.31 21.82
CA GLU A 186 -2.02 -0.32 23.04
C GLU A 186 -1.85 -1.85 23.03
N LYS A 187 -1.99 -2.50 21.87
CA LYS A 187 -1.68 -3.93 21.74
C LYS A 187 -0.21 -4.22 22.00
N TYR A 188 0.70 -3.43 21.43
CA TYR A 188 2.14 -3.57 21.71
C TYR A 188 2.45 -3.40 23.20
N LYS A 189 1.89 -2.36 23.87
CA LYS A 189 2.02 -2.18 25.32
C LYS A 189 1.45 -3.36 26.12
N HIS A 190 0.39 -4.00 25.64
CA HIS A 190 -0.18 -5.18 26.28
C HIS A 190 0.72 -6.41 26.11
N MET A 191 1.31 -6.60 24.94
CA MET A 191 2.25 -7.69 24.66
C MET A 191 3.50 -7.64 25.55
N MET A 192 3.94 -6.45 25.97
CA MET A 192 5.03 -6.30 26.95
C MET A 192 4.68 -6.84 28.35
N LYS A 193 3.39 -7.00 28.66
CA LYS A 193 2.93 -7.46 29.99
C LYS A 193 2.62 -8.96 30.02
N ILE A 194 2.42 -9.57 28.85
CA ILE A 194 2.07 -10.98 28.73
C ILE A 194 3.34 -11.79 28.55
N LYS A 195 3.54 -12.81 29.38
CA LYS A 195 4.61 -13.79 29.18
C LYS A 195 4.37 -14.60 27.92
N PHE A 196 5.40 -14.81 27.12
CA PHE A 196 5.30 -15.67 25.94
C PHE A 196 5.12 -17.13 26.36
N GLN A 197 4.08 -17.77 25.83
CA GLN A 197 3.68 -19.12 26.22
C GLN A 197 3.94 -20.16 25.13
N LYS A 198 4.04 -21.43 25.53
CA LYS A 198 4.34 -22.56 24.64
C LYS A 198 3.26 -22.77 23.58
N GLU A 199 2.01 -22.46 23.91
CA GLU A 199 0.86 -22.55 23.02
C GLU A 199 1.04 -21.63 21.81
N LYS A 200 1.47 -20.39 22.06
CA LYS A 200 1.71 -19.41 21.00
C LYS A 200 2.91 -19.78 20.12
N TYR A 201 3.98 -20.31 20.73
CA TYR A 201 5.12 -20.86 19.98
C TYR A 201 4.69 -22.02 19.07
N SER A 202 3.84 -22.93 19.58
CA SER A 202 3.34 -24.08 18.82
C SER A 202 2.49 -23.64 17.63
N GLU A 203 1.71 -22.56 17.77
CA GLU A 203 1.01 -21.95 16.63
C GLU A 203 1.97 -21.38 15.59
N LEU A 204 3.03 -20.68 16.01
CA LEU A 204 4.05 -20.17 15.07
C LEU A 204 4.73 -21.31 14.30
N GLU A 205 5.09 -22.40 14.98
CA GLU A 205 5.77 -23.56 14.40
C GLU A 205 4.94 -24.28 13.32
N LYS A 206 3.60 -24.24 13.40
CA LYS A 206 2.72 -24.82 12.37
C LYS A 206 2.83 -24.14 11.02
N TYR A 207 3.14 -22.84 11.01
CA TYR A 207 3.02 -22.01 9.81
C TYR A 207 4.34 -21.38 9.35
N LEU A 208 5.32 -21.25 10.25
CA LEU A 208 6.59 -20.60 9.96
C LEU A 208 7.74 -21.61 9.94
N PRO A 209 8.69 -21.48 9.01
CA PRO A 209 9.85 -22.36 8.96
C PRO A 209 10.76 -22.13 10.18
N LYS A 210 11.41 -23.19 10.66
CA LYS A 210 12.28 -23.16 11.86
C LYS A 210 13.30 -22.01 11.90
N ARG A 211 13.82 -21.61 10.74
CA ARG A 211 14.77 -20.48 10.61
C ARG A 211 14.17 -19.14 11.03
N ASP A 212 12.87 -18.94 10.82
CA ASP A 212 12.18 -17.70 11.21
C ASP A 212 11.86 -17.72 12.72
N LEU A 213 11.94 -18.89 13.35
CA LEU A 213 11.70 -19.14 14.78
C LEU A 213 13.00 -19.33 15.57
N ALA A 214 14.14 -19.00 14.97
CA ALA A 214 15.44 -19.05 15.66
C ALA A 214 15.36 -18.25 16.96
N ASP A 215 15.83 -18.85 18.05
CA ASP A 215 15.86 -18.28 19.41
C ASP A 215 14.51 -17.94 20.07
N VAL A 216 13.40 -17.93 19.33
CA VAL A 216 12.03 -17.67 19.85
C VAL A 216 11.62 -18.68 20.92
N SER A 217 12.00 -19.96 20.78
CA SER A 217 11.64 -21.00 21.75
C SER A 217 12.27 -20.78 23.15
N ARG A 218 13.41 -20.10 23.22
CA ARG A 218 14.09 -19.78 24.49
C ARG A 218 13.34 -18.75 25.32
N MET A 219 12.42 -18.02 24.69
CA MET A 219 11.62 -16.97 25.32
C MET A 219 10.37 -17.53 26.04
N ILE A 220 10.06 -18.83 25.89
CA ILE A 220 8.91 -19.46 26.55
C ILE A 220 9.05 -19.34 28.07
N GLY A 221 8.13 -18.62 28.72
CA GLY A 221 8.09 -18.43 30.17
C GLY A 221 9.10 -17.42 30.73
N THR A 222 10.11 -17.03 29.95
CA THR A 222 11.20 -16.11 30.31
C THR A 222 11.03 -14.72 29.70
N GLY A 223 10.59 -14.64 28.43
CA GLY A 223 10.31 -13.41 27.70
C GLY A 223 8.82 -13.08 27.63
N THR A 224 8.53 -11.93 27.04
CA THR A 224 7.17 -11.43 26.78
C THR A 224 6.73 -11.74 25.36
N ASP A 225 5.43 -11.62 25.09
CA ASP A 225 4.90 -11.67 23.73
C ASP A 225 5.56 -10.61 22.83
N TRP A 226 5.94 -9.46 23.40
CA TRP A 226 6.66 -8.41 22.67
C TRP A 226 8.05 -8.87 22.24
N ASP A 227 8.80 -9.53 23.13
CA ASP A 227 10.13 -10.07 22.81
C ASP A 227 10.06 -11.11 21.69
N ALA A 228 9.14 -12.07 21.83
CA ALA A 228 8.96 -13.14 20.85
C ALA A 228 8.49 -12.58 19.49
N PHE A 229 7.60 -11.60 19.49
CA PHE A 229 7.17 -10.88 18.30
C PHE A 229 8.34 -10.16 17.62
N ASN A 230 9.14 -9.42 18.39
CA ASN A 230 10.30 -8.72 17.85
C ASN A 230 11.30 -9.69 17.22
N GLU A 231 11.58 -10.81 17.86
CA GLU A 231 12.52 -11.81 17.38
C GLU A 231 12.04 -12.46 16.06
N VAL A 232 10.78 -12.93 16.02
CA VAL A 232 10.25 -13.57 14.81
C VAL A 232 10.16 -12.59 13.64
N THR A 233 9.76 -11.35 13.89
CA THR A 233 9.67 -10.33 12.85
C THR A 233 11.05 -9.95 12.32
N GLN A 234 12.05 -9.82 13.20
CA GLN A 234 13.43 -9.61 12.78
C GLN A 234 13.92 -10.79 11.92
N ASN A 235 13.70 -12.04 12.35
CA ASN A 235 14.12 -13.21 11.59
C ASN A 235 13.49 -13.28 10.19
N ILE A 236 12.22 -12.89 10.03
CA ILE A 236 11.53 -12.85 8.73
C ILE A 236 12.15 -11.80 7.81
N TRP A 237 12.36 -10.58 8.30
CA TRP A 237 12.79 -9.46 7.47
C TRP A 237 14.26 -9.49 7.11
N TRP A 238 15.13 -10.00 7.99
CA TRP A 238 16.57 -10.05 7.77
C TRP A 238 17.04 -11.30 7.00
N ASN A 239 16.10 -12.18 6.63
CA ASN A 239 16.38 -13.36 5.83
C ASN A 239 16.57 -13.03 4.34
N ARG A 240 17.83 -12.85 3.93
CA ARG A 240 18.27 -12.45 2.57
C ARG A 240 17.86 -13.37 1.40
N ARG A 241 17.18 -14.49 1.66
CA ARG A 241 16.74 -15.46 0.62
C ARG A 241 15.23 -15.43 0.32
N GLY A 242 14.46 -14.55 0.95
CA GLY A 242 13.01 -14.45 0.74
C GLY A 242 12.64 -13.46 -0.37
N ASN A 243 11.69 -13.85 -1.22
CA ASN A 243 10.90 -12.89 -2.01
C ASN A 243 10.01 -12.09 -1.05
N MET A 244 9.91 -10.77 -1.25
CA MET A 244 9.09 -9.83 -0.48
C MET A 244 7.65 -10.30 -0.25
N ILE A 245 6.99 -10.88 -1.25
CA ILE A 245 5.62 -11.42 -1.15
C ILE A 245 5.53 -12.50 -0.06
N ASN A 246 6.55 -13.36 0.02
CA ASN A 246 6.60 -14.42 1.01
C ASN A 246 6.82 -13.84 2.42
N GLN A 247 7.67 -12.81 2.56
CA GLN A 247 7.86 -12.12 3.84
C GLN A 247 6.56 -11.48 4.34
N TYR A 248 5.83 -10.79 3.46
CA TYR A 248 4.51 -10.23 3.80
C TYR A 248 3.50 -11.32 4.21
N GLY A 249 3.44 -12.43 3.48
CA GLY A 249 2.57 -13.55 3.83
C GLY A 249 2.85 -14.10 5.24
N LYS A 250 4.12 -14.23 5.61
CA LYS A 250 4.51 -14.66 6.96
C LYS A 250 4.16 -13.63 8.03
N MET A 251 4.33 -12.34 7.73
CA MET A 251 3.96 -11.28 8.67
C MET A 251 2.46 -11.27 8.97
N GLN A 252 1.59 -11.58 8.01
CA GLN A 252 0.16 -11.73 8.27
C GLN A 252 -0.13 -12.87 9.26
N ILE A 253 0.64 -13.95 9.20
CA ILE A 253 0.53 -15.08 10.13
C ILE A 253 0.98 -14.67 11.52
N VAL A 254 2.13 -14.01 11.64
CA VAL A 254 2.64 -13.48 12.91
C VAL A 254 1.62 -12.53 13.54
N ASN A 255 1.16 -11.52 12.79
CA ASN A 255 0.21 -10.53 13.30
C ASN A 255 -1.06 -11.19 13.83
N ARG A 256 -1.62 -12.15 13.08
CA ARG A 256 -2.80 -12.93 13.51
C ARG A 256 -2.57 -13.66 14.82
N ILE A 257 -1.41 -14.32 14.99
CA ILE A 257 -1.08 -15.10 16.21
C ILE A 257 -0.87 -14.19 17.42
N PHE A 258 -0.29 -13.01 17.23
CA PHE A 258 -0.09 -12.02 18.29
C PHE A 258 -1.30 -11.08 18.48
N GLY A 259 -2.36 -11.25 17.69
CA GLY A 259 -3.60 -10.48 17.79
C GLY A 259 -3.46 -9.02 17.34
N ILE A 260 -2.51 -8.74 16.45
CA ILE A 260 -2.19 -7.43 15.86
C ILE A 260 -3.10 -7.15 14.67
#